data_AF-A0A402DUB6-F1
#
_entry.id   AF-A0A402DUB6-F1
#
_cell.length_a   1.000
_cell.length_b   1.000
_cell.length_c   1.000
_cell.angle_alpha   90.00
_cell.angle_beta   90.00
_cell.angle_gamma   90.00
#
_symmetry.space_group_name_H-M   'P 1'
#
loop_
_entity.id
_entity.type
_entity.pdbx_description
1 polymer ?
#
loop_
_entity_poly.entity_id
_entity_poly.type
_entity_poly.pdbx_seq_one_letter_code
_entity_poly.pdbx_strand_id
1 'polypeptide(L)'
;MTFAGWSTLTSAIEVGGYAATVETGGTCELALTGPSGATATATAATNADATTTACELLSVPASSLRGGTWTGTLTYRSARSIGTATVSPIEVP
;
A
#
# COMPACT_ATOMS: atom_id res chain seq x y z
N MET A 1 9.28 -6.65 2.01
CA MET A 1 8.45 -6.68 3.25
C MET A 1 7.42 -5.59 3.15
N THR A 2 6.24 -5.78 3.73
CA THR A 2 5.17 -4.77 3.78
C THR A 2 4.71 -4.57 5.22
N PHE A 3 4.32 -3.33 5.53
CA PHE A 3 3.50 -3.04 6.70
C PHE A 3 2.15 -2.54 6.22
N ALA A 4 1.10 -2.84 6.98
CA ALA A 4 -0.24 -2.38 6.69
C ALA A 4 -1.05 -2.30 7.98
N GLY A 5 -1.81 -1.23 8.18
CA GLY A 5 -2.63 -1.07 9.36
C GLY A 5 -3.58 0.11 9.31
N TRP A 6 -4.52 0.14 10.24
CA TRP A 6 -5.37 1.29 10.48
C TRP A 6 -4.66 2.30 11.40
N SER A 7 -4.61 3.56 10.98
CA SER A 7 -4.11 4.66 11.80
C SER A 7 -5.27 5.44 12.39
N THR A 8 -5.40 5.42 13.71
CA THR A 8 -6.42 6.20 14.44
C THR A 8 -6.09 7.69 14.46
N LEU A 9 -4.83 8.06 14.26
CA LEU A 9 -4.37 9.45 14.23
C LEU A 9 -4.80 10.15 12.93
N THR A 10 -4.64 9.47 11.79
CA THR A 10 -4.97 10.02 10.46
C THR A 10 -6.33 9.55 9.95
N SER A 11 -6.98 8.62 10.65
CA SER A 11 -8.23 7.97 10.21
C SER A 11 -8.11 7.42 8.79
N ALA A 12 -7.11 6.55 8.59
CA ALA A 12 -6.79 5.99 7.29
C ALA A 12 -6.21 4.58 7.40
N ILE A 13 -6.37 3.80 6.33
CA ILE A 13 -5.52 2.64 6.10
C ILE A 13 -4.18 3.15 5.58
N GLU A 14 -3.10 2.77 6.26
CA GLU A 14 -1.73 3.13 5.94
C GLU A 14 -0.94 1.86 5.56
N VAL A 15 -0.33 1.88 4.39
CA VAL A 15 0.45 0.76 3.85
C VAL A 15 1.77 1.28 3.34
N GLY A 16 2.85 0.55 3.62
CA GLY A 16 4.12 0.77 2.96
C GLY A 16 4.83 -0.54 2.68
N GLY A 17 5.79 -0.48 1.77
CA GLY A 17 6.49 -1.65 1.29
C GLY A 17 7.92 -1.33 0.91
N TYR A 18 8.77 -2.35 1.03
CA TYR A 18 10.17 -2.31 0.64
C TYR A 18 10.43 -3.41 -0.38
N ALA A 19 11.05 -3.03 -1.51
CA ALA A 19 11.63 -3.92 -2.50
C ALA A 19 13.15 -4.02 -2.26
N ALA A 20 13.68 -5.24 -2.30
CA ALA A 20 15.12 -5.50 -2.14
C ALA A 20 15.97 -5.13 -3.37
N THR A 21 15.38 -4.42 -4.33
CA THR A 21 16.04 -3.96 -5.57
C THR A 21 16.18 -2.45 -5.50
N VAL A 22 17.32 -1.92 -5.92
CA VAL A 22 17.57 -0.46 -6.03
C VAL A 22 17.23 -0.01 -7.44
N GLU A 23 16.10 0.69 -7.56
CA GLU A 23 15.62 1.24 -8.83
C GLU A 23 14.95 2.58 -8.59
N THR A 24 15.33 3.57 -9.40
CA THR A 24 14.76 4.93 -9.38
C THR A 24 13.54 5.02 -10.31
N GLY A 25 12.59 5.89 -9.95
CA GLY A 25 11.43 6.20 -10.79
C GLY A 25 10.37 5.10 -10.87
N GLY A 26 10.27 4.25 -9.86
CA GLY A 26 9.16 3.31 -9.72
C GLY A 26 7.90 3.96 -9.15
N THR A 27 6.79 3.23 -9.23
CA THR A 27 5.50 3.57 -8.63
C THR A 27 5.02 2.41 -7.79
N CYS A 28 4.41 2.73 -6.65
CA CYS A 28 3.67 1.77 -5.85
C CYS A 28 2.16 2.02 -6.00
N GLU A 29 1.41 0.95 -6.18
CA GLU A 29 -0.03 0.94 -6.29
C GLU A 29 -0.60 -0.05 -5.26
N LEU A 30 -1.48 0.45 -4.41
CA LEU A 30 -2.25 -0.35 -3.46
C LEU A 30 -3.66 -0.53 -4.01
N ALA A 31 -4.11 -1.78 -4.08
CA ALA A 31 -5.50 -2.13 -4.34
C ALA A 31 -6.06 -2.88 -3.14
N LEU A 32 -7.14 -2.34 -2.55
CA LEU A 32 -7.84 -2.90 -1.42
C LEU A 32 -9.26 -3.32 -1.80
N THR A 33 -9.71 -4.41 -1.20
CA THR A 33 -11.08 -4.91 -1.23
C THR A 33 -11.60 -5.04 0.19
N GLY A 34 -12.75 -4.42 0.45
CA GLY A 34 -13.42 -4.35 1.73
C GLY A 34 -14.76 -5.08 1.75
N PRO A 35 -15.56 -4.84 2.79
CA PRO A 35 -16.86 -5.47 2.98
C PRO A 35 -17.80 -5.23 1.78
N SER A 36 -18.62 -6.24 1.48
CA SER A 36 -19.58 -6.20 0.36
C SER A 36 -18.94 -5.90 -1.01
N GLY A 37 -17.63 -6.16 -1.17
CA GLY A 37 -16.90 -5.94 -2.41
C GLY A 37 -16.54 -4.47 -2.67
N ALA A 38 -16.59 -3.60 -1.66
CA ALA A 38 -16.10 -2.23 -1.77
C ALA A 38 -14.61 -2.25 -2.17
N THR A 39 -14.19 -1.31 -3.01
CA THR A 39 -12.79 -1.22 -3.44
C THR A 39 -12.23 0.16 -3.14
N ALA A 40 -10.93 0.20 -2.85
CA ALA A 40 -10.20 1.44 -2.68
C ALA A 40 -8.77 1.28 -3.21
N THR A 41 -8.22 2.35 -3.78
CA THR A 41 -6.86 2.35 -4.30
C THR A 41 -6.09 3.55 -3.79
N ALA A 42 -4.77 3.39 -3.69
CA ALA A 42 -3.83 4.48 -3.45
C ALA A 42 -2.60 4.27 -4.32
N THR A 43 -1.94 5.37 -4.70
CA THR A 43 -0.65 5.32 -5.39
C THR A 43 0.34 6.23 -4.67
N ALA A 44 1.61 5.83 -4.69
CA ALA A 44 2.69 6.63 -4.15
C ALA A 44 3.94 6.46 -5.02
N ALA A 45 4.78 7.49 -5.04
CA ALA A 45 6.09 7.40 -5.65
C ALA A 45 6.99 6.46 -4.84
N THR A 46 8.02 5.91 -5.50
CA THR A 46 9.07 5.18 -4.77
C THR A 46 10.23 6.10 -4.46
N ASN A 47 10.76 5.98 -3.24
CA ASN A 47 12.03 6.57 -2.86
C ASN A 47 13.12 5.48 -2.91
N ALA A 48 14.11 5.67 -3.79
CA ALA A 48 15.22 4.74 -3.94
C ALA A 48 16.34 5.15 -2.98
N ASP A 49 16.73 4.25 -2.07
CA ASP A 49 17.92 4.36 -1.24
C ASP A 49 19.04 3.46 -1.82
N ALA A 50 20.27 3.59 -1.32
CA ALA A 50 21.48 2.94 -1.80
C ALA A 50 21.43 1.41 -1.86
N THR A 51 20.52 0.78 -1.11
CA THR A 51 20.39 -0.69 -1.03
C THR A 51 18.97 -1.23 -1.20
N THR A 52 17.94 -0.38 -1.15
CA THR A 52 16.53 -0.79 -1.31
C THR A 52 15.70 0.31 -1.97
N THR A 53 14.62 -0.07 -2.64
CA THR A 53 13.58 0.88 -3.06
C THR A 53 12.39 0.75 -2.10
N ALA A 54 12.03 1.84 -1.44
CA ALA A 54 10.87 1.93 -0.56
C ALA A 54 9.70 2.60 -1.31
N CYS A 55 8.50 2.09 -1.12
CA CYS A 55 7.29 2.86 -1.41
C CYS A 55 7.19 3.98 -0.37
N GLU A 56 6.91 5.19 -0.81
CA GLU A 56 6.36 6.19 0.11
C GLU A 56 5.04 5.67 0.71
N LEU A 57 4.65 6.25 1.86
CA LEU A 57 3.45 5.83 2.58
C LEU A 57 2.21 5.96 1.70
N LEU A 58 1.53 4.85 1.43
CA LEU A 58 0.22 4.84 0.79
C LEU A 58 -0.84 5.01 1.88
N SER A 59 -1.74 5.97 1.69
CA SER A 59 -2.80 6.28 2.64
C SER A 59 -4.16 6.30 1.93
N VAL A 60 -5.11 5.55 2.46
CA VAL A 60 -6.51 5.53 2.01
C VAL A 60 -7.38 6.08 3.15
N PRO A 61 -8.00 7.26 2.99
CA PRO A 61 -8.73 7.91 4.06
C PRO A 61 -10.05 7.21 4.38
N ALA A 62 -10.51 7.30 5.64
CA ALA A 62 -11.77 6.73 6.13
C ALA A 62 -12.99 7.09 5.26
N SER A 63 -13.01 8.30 4.69
CA SER A 63 -14.08 8.78 3.81
C SER A 63 -14.29 7.91 2.55
N SER A 64 -13.22 7.22 2.13
CA SER A 64 -13.22 6.32 0.98
C SER A 64 -13.46 4.86 1.39
N LEU A 65 -13.60 4.59 2.69
CA LEU A 65 -13.72 3.27 3.26
C LEU A 65 -15.11 3.05 3.87
N ARG A 66 -15.36 1.81 4.24
CA ARG A 66 -16.49 1.35 5.03
C ARG A 66 -15.91 0.59 6.20
N GLY A 67 -16.58 0.66 7.35
CA GLY A 67 -16.21 -0.14 8.52
C GLY A 67 -16.25 -1.64 8.19
N GLY A 68 -15.31 -2.39 8.75
CA GLY A 68 -15.09 -3.82 8.54
C GLY A 68 -13.70 -4.16 8.00
N THR A 69 -13.52 -5.43 7.64
CA THR A 69 -12.21 -5.96 7.25
C THR A 69 -11.86 -5.66 5.78
N TRP A 70 -10.67 -5.13 5.57
CA TRP A 70 -10.08 -4.85 4.26
C TRP A 70 -8.85 -5.75 4.02
N THR A 71 -8.70 -6.23 2.80
CA THR A 71 -7.53 -6.99 2.33
C THR A 71 -7.05 -6.41 1.00
N GLY A 72 -5.85 -6.75 0.56
CA GLY A 72 -5.40 -6.22 -0.73
C GLY A 72 -4.03 -6.67 -1.17
N THR A 73 -3.55 -5.99 -2.20
CA THR A 73 -2.25 -6.22 -2.82
C THR A 73 -1.55 -4.88 -3.03
N LEU A 74 -0.30 -4.82 -2.59
CA LEU A 74 0.63 -3.76 -2.95
C LEU A 74 1.45 -4.23 -4.15
N THR A 75 1.44 -3.42 -5.21
CA THR A 75 2.21 -3.66 -6.43
C THR A 75 3.26 -2.56 -6.57
N TYR A 76 4.51 -2.95 -6.71
CA TYR A 76 5.61 -2.09 -7.12
C TYR A 76 5.91 -2.31 -8.59
N ARG A 77 6.10 -1.23 -9.35
CA ARG A 77 6.49 -1.30 -10.76
C ARG A 77 7.53 -0.25 -11.10
N SER A 78 8.56 -0.66 -11.83
CA SER A 78 9.56 0.21 -12.44
C SER A 78 9.76 -0.14 -13.92
N ALA A 79 10.72 0.52 -14.57
CA ALA A 79 11.12 0.17 -15.94
C ALA A 79 11.76 -1.24 -16.05
N ARG A 80 12.23 -1.83 -14.95
CA ARG A 80 13.04 -3.06 -14.95
C ARG A 80 12.46 -4.18 -14.11
N SER A 81 11.69 -3.86 -13.07
CA SER A 81 11.16 -4.84 -12.13
C SER A 81 9.67 -4.61 -11.83
N ILE A 82 8.99 -5.70 -11.51
CA ILE A 82 7.66 -5.69 -10.94
C ILE A 82 7.65 -6.62 -9.72
N GLY A 83 7.06 -6.17 -8.63
CA GLY A 83 6.93 -6.95 -7.40
C GLY A 83 5.55 -6.77 -6.80
N THR A 84 5.03 -7.82 -6.18
CA THR A 84 3.75 -7.77 -5.48
C THR A 84 3.89 -8.31 -4.07
N ALA A 85 3.08 -7.78 -3.16
CA ALA A 85 2.98 -8.25 -1.80
C ALA A 85 1.52 -8.21 -1.34
N THR A 86 1.07 -9.31 -0.73
CA THR A 86 -0.25 -9.35 -0.11
C THR A 86 -0.26 -8.50 1.15
N VAL A 87 -1.34 -7.74 1.34
CA VAL A 87 -1.60 -6.96 2.54
C VAL A 87 -2.38 -7.82 3.53
N SER A 88 -1.85 -7.94 4.75
CA SER A 88 -2.57 -8.61 5.85
C SER A 88 -3.91 -7.92 6.10
N PRO A 89 -4.95 -8.66 6.53
CA PRO A 89 -6.26 -8.08 6.81
C PRO A 89 -6.19 -6.92 7.81
N ILE A 90 -6.89 -5.83 7.48
CA ILE A 90 -6.93 -4.59 8.27
C ILE A 90 -8.37 -4.34 8.69
N GLU A 91 -8.59 -4.13 9.98
CA GLU A 91 -9.91 -3.78 10.49
C GLU A 91 -10.09 -2.26 10.51
N VAL A 92 -11.14 -1.78 9.84
CA VAL A 92 -11.55 -0.37 9.86
C VAL A 92 -12.73 -0.22 10.83
N PRO A 93 -12.67 0.69 11.81
CA PRO A 93 -13.77 0.95 12.75
C PRO A 93 -15.07 1.41 12.10
#